data_AF-A0A552FE49-F1
#
_entry.id   AF-A0A552FE49-F1
#
_cell.length_a   1.000
_cell.length_b   1.000
_cell.length_c   1.000
_cell.angle_alpha   90.00
_cell.angle_beta   90.00
_cell.angle_gamma   90.00
#
_symmetry.space_group_name_H-M   'P 1'
#
loop_
_entity.id
_entity.type
_entity.pdbx_description
1 polymer ?
#
loop_
_entity_poly.entity_id
_entity_poly.type
_entity_poly.pdbx_seq_one_letter_code
_entity_poly.pdbx_strand_id
1 'polypeptide(L)'
;MNDETSSIIDQNEREYEGLIVSLEANQERLNILICVCDQEKLREEIIDRYSKELEPVIPCYRIDLDQKEPSLRAAIASLVSRKPELLQSKNAVITTTGVEKLHSIEWQQEKSELDKFFGYLQWTREGLREFPYSIVLWVTSTVEVNLRKKSPDFWSWRKGVFRFISPPSNFLPCQEFLPILQSFDEITIDKDIPFISKEDLLELIEQIEVNKGNKEPRLASLYASLAKIYNHRLSNLPLSDYRQEQDLAIEYYQKAIDLQTELNLELDLVASLNSLADIYYSRGEYQKAIEFYQQSLAITREIGDRGGEGKSYNNLGNVYDSLGEYQKAIEFHQQSLAIDREIGDRGGEGKSYGNLGNVYYSLGEYQKAIEFHQQSLAITREIGDRGGEGNSYNNLGTVYYSLGEYQKAIEFHQQSLAITREIGDRGGEGNSYNNLG
;
A
#
# COMPACT_ATOMS: atom_id res chain seq x y z
N MET A 1 3.74 -23.10 -13.56
CA MET A 1 4.25 -21.77 -13.96
C MET A 1 3.14 -21.14 -14.77
N ASN A 2 2.40 -20.23 -14.15
CA ASN A 2 1.12 -19.74 -14.66
C ASN A 2 1.32 -18.65 -15.74
N ASP A 3 0.39 -18.55 -16.69
CA ASP A 3 0.38 -17.58 -17.81
C ASP A 3 0.64 -16.13 -17.37
N GLU A 4 0.29 -15.74 -16.13
CA GLU A 4 0.48 -14.39 -15.60
C GLU A 4 1.91 -14.10 -15.13
N THR A 5 2.64 -15.09 -14.59
CA THR A 5 4.07 -14.92 -14.29
C THR A 5 4.85 -14.74 -15.58
N SER A 6 4.45 -15.45 -16.64
CA SER A 6 4.94 -15.20 -17.99
C SER A 6 4.62 -13.77 -18.42
N SER A 7 3.37 -13.30 -18.22
CA SER A 7 2.97 -11.95 -18.62
C SER A 7 3.73 -10.83 -17.88
N ILE A 8 4.04 -10.96 -16.59
CA ILE A 8 4.83 -9.96 -15.84
C ILE A 8 6.29 -9.97 -16.29
N ILE A 9 6.86 -11.17 -16.49
CA ILE A 9 8.21 -11.32 -17.06
C ILE A 9 8.25 -10.66 -18.43
N ASP A 10 7.29 -10.98 -19.31
CA ASP A 10 7.17 -10.41 -20.65
C ASP A 10 7.02 -8.88 -20.62
N GLN A 11 6.29 -8.34 -19.64
CA GLN A 11 6.15 -6.90 -19.47
C GLN A 11 7.44 -6.24 -19.00
N ASN A 12 8.12 -6.81 -18.00
CA ASN A 12 9.40 -6.30 -17.52
C ASN A 12 10.48 -6.39 -18.60
N GLU A 13 10.46 -7.44 -19.43
CA GLU A 13 11.34 -7.55 -20.58
C GLU A 13 11.06 -6.46 -21.63
N ARG A 14 9.79 -6.15 -21.92
CA ARG A 14 9.46 -5.02 -22.82
C ARG A 14 9.93 -3.68 -22.28
N GLU A 15 9.75 -3.43 -20.98
CA GLU A 15 10.22 -2.21 -20.32
C GLU A 15 11.75 -2.13 -20.30
N TYR A 16 12.42 -3.27 -20.10
CA TYR A 16 13.86 -3.41 -20.19
C TYR A 16 14.37 -3.09 -21.60
N GLU A 17 13.78 -3.69 -22.64
CA GLU A 17 14.10 -3.40 -24.04
C GLU A 17 13.92 -1.91 -24.35
N GLY A 18 12.83 -1.30 -23.88
CA GLY A 18 12.57 0.12 -24.03
C GLY A 18 13.63 1.00 -23.35
N LEU A 19 14.09 0.60 -22.15
CA LEU A 19 15.17 1.27 -21.43
C LEU A 19 16.49 1.19 -22.21
N ILE A 20 16.87 -0.01 -22.67
CA ILE A 20 18.10 -0.24 -23.44
C ILE A 20 18.11 0.59 -24.72
N VAL A 21 17.05 0.49 -25.54
CA VAL A 21 16.93 1.28 -26.78
C VAL A 21 17.04 2.77 -26.51
N SER A 22 16.47 3.24 -25.39
CA SER A 22 16.54 4.65 -25.00
C SER A 22 17.95 5.08 -24.57
N LEU A 23 18.71 4.22 -23.89
CA LEU A 23 20.10 4.49 -23.52
C LEU A 23 21.00 4.50 -24.77
N GLU A 24 20.82 3.54 -25.67
CA GLU A 24 21.60 3.42 -26.90
C GLU A 24 21.30 4.50 -27.93
N ALA A 25 20.06 5.01 -28.02
CA ALA A 25 19.70 6.07 -28.96
C ALA A 25 20.20 7.46 -28.55
N ASN A 26 20.63 7.62 -27.30
CA ASN A 26 20.85 8.93 -26.67
C ASN A 26 22.28 9.15 -26.16
N GLN A 27 23.25 8.40 -26.71
CA GLN A 27 24.62 8.34 -26.20
C GLN A 27 25.34 9.69 -26.15
N GLU A 28 24.92 10.69 -26.93
CA GLU A 28 25.58 12.01 -27.04
C GLU A 28 24.70 13.20 -26.58
N ARG A 29 23.61 12.96 -25.85
CA ARG A 29 22.72 14.03 -25.37
C ARG A 29 22.32 13.80 -23.92
N LEU A 30 22.27 14.88 -23.14
CA LEU A 30 21.68 14.86 -21.79
C LEU A 30 20.23 14.36 -21.87
N ASN A 31 19.96 13.23 -21.23
CA ASN A 31 18.62 12.67 -21.07
C ASN A 31 18.47 12.10 -19.65
N ILE A 32 17.32 12.34 -19.05
CA ILE A 32 16.96 11.78 -17.75
C ILE A 32 15.89 10.71 -17.99
N LEU A 33 16.22 9.47 -17.64
CA LEU A 33 15.32 8.32 -17.66
C LEU A 33 14.93 7.99 -16.23
N ILE A 34 13.65 7.78 -15.98
CA ILE A 34 13.14 7.43 -14.66
C ILE A 34 12.76 5.95 -14.68
N CYS A 35 13.42 5.16 -13.84
CA CYS A 35 13.07 3.76 -13.64
C CYS A 35 12.36 3.61 -12.30
N VAL A 36 11.14 3.08 -12.32
CA VAL A 36 10.32 2.86 -11.14
C VAL A 36 10.39 1.38 -10.77
N CYS A 37 10.88 1.08 -9.57
CA CYS A 37 10.89 -0.27 -9.02
C CYS A 37 10.91 -0.20 -7.50
N ASP A 38 9.98 -0.92 -6.86
CA ASP A 38 9.85 -0.93 -5.41
C ASP A 38 10.74 -2.01 -4.75
N GLN A 39 11.11 -3.05 -5.49
CA GLN A 39 12.02 -4.09 -4.99
C GLN A 39 13.49 -3.78 -5.31
N GLU A 40 14.30 -3.65 -4.26
CA GLU A 40 15.75 -3.48 -4.36
C GLU A 40 16.40 -4.61 -5.16
N LYS A 41 16.12 -5.87 -4.84
CA LYS A 41 16.74 -7.01 -5.54
C LYS A 41 16.52 -6.99 -7.06
N LEU A 42 15.26 -6.78 -7.50
CA LEU A 42 14.93 -6.69 -8.92
C LEU A 42 15.61 -5.49 -9.58
N ARG A 43 15.64 -4.34 -8.89
CA ARG A 43 16.36 -3.15 -9.35
C ARG A 43 17.84 -3.46 -9.57
N GLU A 44 18.50 -4.08 -8.59
CA GLU A 44 19.92 -4.45 -8.69
C GLU A 44 20.18 -5.41 -9.85
N GLU A 45 19.33 -6.43 -10.04
CA GLU A 45 19.42 -7.36 -11.16
C GLU A 45 19.32 -6.65 -12.52
N ILE A 46 18.40 -5.69 -12.65
CA ILE A 46 18.24 -4.90 -13.88
C ILE A 46 19.45 -3.99 -14.11
N ILE A 47 19.92 -3.31 -13.06
CA ILE A 47 21.10 -2.43 -13.11
C ILE A 47 22.32 -3.20 -13.59
N ASP A 48 22.59 -4.36 -12.99
CA ASP A 48 23.72 -5.21 -13.36
C ASP A 48 23.60 -5.70 -14.80
N ARG A 49 22.38 -6.07 -15.22
CA ARG A 49 22.12 -6.56 -16.59
C ARG A 49 22.42 -5.49 -17.63
N TYR A 50 21.80 -4.31 -17.57
CA TYR A 50 22.07 -3.28 -18.58
C TYR A 50 23.49 -2.72 -18.47
N SER A 51 24.07 -2.62 -17.28
CA SER A 51 25.43 -2.12 -17.14
C SER A 51 26.41 -3.05 -17.86
N LYS A 52 26.23 -4.37 -17.72
CA LYS A 52 27.05 -5.37 -18.41
C LYS A 52 26.86 -5.35 -19.94
N GLU A 53 25.64 -5.12 -20.42
CA GLU A 53 25.35 -5.03 -21.85
C GLU A 53 25.94 -3.75 -22.48
N LEU A 54 25.93 -2.64 -21.75
CA LEU A 54 26.38 -1.34 -22.24
C LEU A 54 27.88 -1.11 -22.09
N GLU A 55 28.54 -1.59 -21.02
CA GLU A 55 29.96 -1.33 -20.70
C GLU A 55 30.93 -1.49 -21.89
N PRO A 56 30.76 -2.46 -22.82
CA PRO A 56 31.62 -2.60 -24.00
C PRO A 56 31.58 -1.41 -24.98
N VAL A 57 30.52 -0.61 -24.95
CA VAL A 57 30.24 0.48 -25.92
C VAL A 57 30.03 1.83 -25.22
N ILE A 58 29.41 1.84 -24.05
CA ILE A 58 29.09 3.01 -23.24
C ILE A 58 29.50 2.73 -21.79
N PRO A 59 30.48 3.49 -21.24
CA PRO A 59 30.88 3.35 -19.85
C PRO A 59 29.72 3.62 -18.88
N CYS A 60 29.49 2.71 -17.93
CA CYS A 60 28.46 2.84 -16.91
C CYS A 60 29.05 3.21 -15.55
N TYR A 61 28.43 4.18 -14.89
CA TYR A 61 28.82 4.62 -13.56
C TYR A 61 27.63 4.57 -12.62
N ARG A 62 27.89 4.30 -11.35
CA ARG A 62 26.88 4.26 -10.30
C ARG A 62 27.17 5.29 -9.22
N ILE A 63 26.12 5.99 -8.80
CA ILE A 63 26.14 6.92 -7.68
C ILE A 63 24.98 6.61 -6.75
N ASP A 64 25.23 6.72 -5.45
CA ASP A 64 24.19 6.66 -4.42
C ASP A 64 23.99 8.09 -3.88
N LEU A 65 22.74 8.51 -3.70
CA LEU A 65 22.46 9.82 -3.13
C LEU A 65 22.75 9.82 -1.62
N ASP A 66 23.43 10.88 -1.16
CA ASP A 66 23.66 11.09 0.26
C ASP A 66 22.34 11.48 0.95
N GLN A 67 22.04 10.81 2.07
CA GLN A 67 20.87 11.11 2.89
C GLN A 67 20.94 12.50 3.54
N LYS A 68 22.14 13.02 3.81
CA LYS A 68 22.35 14.32 4.48
C LYS A 68 22.30 15.50 3.51
N GLU A 69 22.64 15.27 2.24
CA GLU A 69 22.60 16.29 1.18
C GLU A 69 22.17 15.65 -0.16
N PRO A 70 20.87 15.41 -0.36
CA PRO A 70 20.36 14.68 -1.52
C PRO A 70 20.31 15.57 -2.76
N SER A 71 21.49 15.85 -3.33
CA SER A 71 21.64 16.65 -4.54
C SER A 71 22.19 15.80 -5.67
N LEU A 72 21.34 15.50 -6.67
CA LEU A 72 21.74 14.78 -7.87
C LEU A 72 22.92 15.46 -8.59
N ARG A 73 22.90 16.79 -8.64
CA ARG A 73 23.99 17.58 -9.22
C ARG A 73 25.29 17.40 -8.42
N ALA A 74 25.23 17.50 -7.09
CA ALA A 74 26.42 17.37 -6.25
C ALA A 74 27.01 15.96 -6.33
N ALA A 75 26.16 14.92 -6.35
CA ALA A 75 26.58 13.54 -6.50
C ALA A 75 27.30 13.29 -7.84
N ILE A 76 26.76 13.83 -8.95
CA ILE A 76 27.39 13.75 -10.27
C ILE A 76 28.68 14.58 -10.31
N ALA A 77 28.69 15.80 -9.78
CA ALA A 77 29.88 16.64 -9.72
C ALA A 77 31.02 16.00 -8.90
N SER A 78 30.69 15.28 -7.83
CA SER A 78 31.62 14.49 -7.02
C SER A 78 32.18 13.29 -7.81
N LEU A 79 31.36 12.61 -8.61
CA LEU A 79 31.83 11.57 -9.51
C LEU A 79 32.79 12.15 -10.57
N VAL A 80 32.41 13.25 -11.21
CA VAL A 80 33.22 13.92 -12.24
C VAL A 80 34.55 14.45 -11.68
N SER A 81 34.54 14.96 -10.44
CA SER A 81 35.77 15.40 -9.77
C SER A 81 36.72 14.23 -9.49
N ARG A 82 36.19 13.03 -9.19
CA ARG A 82 36.97 11.80 -9.04
C ARG A 82 37.41 11.18 -10.37
N LYS A 83 36.67 11.45 -11.45
CA LYS A 83 36.93 10.96 -12.81
C LYS A 83 36.82 12.10 -13.84
N PRO A 84 37.86 12.96 -13.95
CA PRO A 84 37.82 14.13 -14.84
C PRO A 84 37.68 13.76 -16.32
N GLU A 85 38.07 12.54 -16.69
CA GLU A 85 37.88 11.93 -18.01
C GLU A 85 36.41 11.90 -18.46
N LEU A 86 35.45 11.89 -17.53
CA LEU A 86 34.04 12.01 -17.85
C LEU A 86 33.77 13.28 -18.66
N LEU A 87 34.32 14.44 -18.26
CA LEU A 87 34.11 15.73 -18.94
C LEU A 87 34.55 15.72 -20.41
N GLN A 88 35.46 14.81 -20.77
CA GLN A 88 35.97 14.64 -22.12
C GLN A 88 35.28 13.49 -22.86
N SER A 89 34.59 12.59 -22.13
CA SER A 89 33.77 11.53 -22.71
C SER A 89 32.55 12.12 -23.40
N LYS A 90 32.22 11.56 -24.57
CA LYS A 90 31.00 11.90 -25.32
C LYS A 90 29.83 10.99 -25.00
N ASN A 91 30.07 9.87 -24.31
CA ASN A 91 29.06 8.89 -23.96
C ASN A 91 29.32 8.30 -22.57
N ALA A 92 28.29 8.33 -21.73
CA ALA A 92 28.28 7.62 -20.46
C ALA A 92 26.83 7.43 -19.98
N VAL A 93 26.62 6.42 -19.15
CA VAL A 93 25.39 6.25 -18.38
C VAL A 93 25.72 6.42 -16.90
N ILE A 94 25.01 7.32 -16.23
CA ILE A 94 25.10 7.51 -14.78
C ILE A 94 23.82 6.97 -14.15
N THR A 95 23.95 5.86 -13.43
CA THR A 95 22.88 5.24 -12.65
C THR A 95 22.86 5.82 -11.25
N THR A 96 21.72 6.35 -10.83
CA THR A 96 21.52 6.92 -9.50
C THR A 96 20.53 6.08 -8.69
N THR A 97 20.95 5.66 -7.50
CA THR A 97 20.14 4.95 -6.50
C THR A 97 20.08 5.73 -5.18
N GLY A 98 19.33 5.22 -4.19
CA GLY A 98 19.26 5.82 -2.85
C GLY A 98 18.21 6.91 -2.69
N VAL A 99 17.39 7.15 -3.73
CA VAL A 99 16.28 8.11 -3.67
C VAL A 99 15.19 7.63 -2.70
N GLU A 100 15.02 6.32 -2.57
CA GLU A 100 14.12 5.66 -1.64
C GLU A 100 14.46 5.94 -0.17
N LYS A 101 15.74 6.19 0.14
CA LYS A 101 16.22 6.49 1.49
C LYS A 101 15.77 7.87 1.98
N LEU A 102 15.26 8.71 1.06
CA LEU A 102 14.76 10.06 1.36
C LEU A 102 13.35 10.08 1.95
N HIS A 103 12.64 8.93 1.96
CA HIS A 103 11.28 8.83 2.48
C HIS A 103 11.18 8.83 4.01
N SER A 104 12.23 8.43 4.72
CA SER A 104 12.19 8.16 6.18
C SER A 104 12.74 9.31 7.04
N ILE A 105 12.95 10.50 6.48
CA ILE A 105 13.52 11.66 7.19
C ILE A 105 12.37 12.51 7.77
N GLU A 106 12.15 12.45 9.09
CA GLU A 106 11.26 13.35 9.84
C GLU A 106 11.93 14.70 10.18
N TRP A 107 11.13 15.77 10.25
CA TRP A 107 11.55 17.17 10.07
C TRP A 107 11.50 18.04 11.33
N GLN A 108 12.56 18.83 11.55
CA GLN A 108 12.47 20.14 12.22
C GLN A 108 12.74 21.24 11.18
N GLN A 109 11.91 22.29 11.16
CA GLN A 109 11.68 23.23 10.05
C GLN A 109 12.92 23.87 9.37
N GLU A 110 13.04 23.68 8.04
CA GLU A 110 13.14 24.70 6.97
C GLU A 110 13.22 23.97 5.61
N LYS A 111 12.06 23.81 4.93
CA LYS A 111 11.78 23.00 3.70
C LYS A 111 12.25 21.54 3.76
N SER A 112 11.36 20.57 3.49
CA SER A 112 11.77 19.17 3.52
C SER A 112 12.93 18.88 2.56
N GLU A 113 13.81 17.91 2.84
CA GLU A 113 14.93 17.48 2.00
C GLU A 113 14.37 16.83 0.75
N LEU A 114 13.15 16.28 0.84
CA LEU A 114 12.32 15.94 -0.32
C LEU A 114 11.93 17.22 -1.09
N ASP A 115 11.47 18.29 -0.44
CA ASP A 115 11.21 19.58 -1.11
C ASP A 115 12.48 20.26 -1.64
N LYS A 116 13.65 20.01 -1.03
CA LYS A 116 14.94 20.46 -1.53
C LYS A 116 15.35 19.60 -2.72
N PHE A 117 15.27 18.27 -2.66
CA PHE A 117 15.50 17.38 -3.80
C PHE A 117 14.56 17.72 -4.98
N PHE A 118 13.26 17.88 -4.74
CA PHE A 118 12.25 18.22 -5.75
C PHE A 118 12.33 19.67 -6.23
N GLY A 119 12.59 20.61 -5.33
CA GLY A 119 12.82 22.01 -5.64
C GLY A 119 14.12 22.23 -6.40
N TYR A 120 15.18 21.49 -6.05
CA TYR A 120 16.43 21.45 -6.78
C TYR A 120 16.21 20.84 -8.15
N LEU A 121 15.46 19.74 -8.33
CA LEU A 121 15.25 19.11 -9.64
C LEU A 121 14.84 20.10 -10.77
N GLN A 122 14.09 21.17 -10.44
CA GLN A 122 13.78 22.26 -11.39
C GLN A 122 15.01 23.13 -11.76
N TRP A 123 15.87 23.46 -10.78
CA TRP A 123 17.15 24.18 -10.97
C TRP A 123 18.30 23.27 -11.44
N THR A 124 18.21 21.98 -11.15
CA THR A 124 19.09 20.89 -11.54
C THR A 124 19.05 20.71 -13.05
N ARG A 125 17.94 21.04 -13.74
CA ARG A 125 17.91 21.03 -15.21
C ARG A 125 19.00 21.90 -15.83
N GLU A 126 19.12 23.15 -15.38
CA GLU A 126 20.18 24.04 -15.86
C GLU A 126 21.55 23.60 -15.32
N GLY A 127 21.59 23.11 -14.07
CA GLY A 127 22.80 22.61 -13.45
C GLY A 127 23.34 21.29 -14.02
N LEU A 128 22.52 20.48 -14.71
CA LEU A 128 22.95 19.21 -15.31
C LEU A 128 23.34 19.36 -16.78
N ARG A 129 23.09 20.51 -17.42
CA ARG A 129 23.54 20.79 -18.81
C ARG A 129 25.06 20.68 -18.97
N GLU A 130 25.80 20.86 -17.89
CA GLU A 130 27.26 20.69 -17.84
C GLU A 130 27.69 19.21 -17.89
N PHE A 131 26.76 18.26 -17.75
CA PHE A 131 26.99 16.82 -17.80
C PHE A 131 26.22 16.20 -18.99
N PRO A 132 26.83 16.08 -20.19
CA PRO A 132 26.15 15.64 -21.41
C PRO A 132 25.94 14.10 -21.48
N TYR A 133 25.54 13.47 -20.38
CA TYR A 133 25.39 12.00 -20.26
C TYR A 133 23.94 11.59 -20.07
N SER A 134 23.65 10.32 -20.31
CA SER A 134 22.36 9.74 -19.91
C SER A 134 22.36 9.47 -18.42
N ILE A 135 21.30 9.91 -17.73
CA ILE A 135 21.13 9.71 -16.29
C ILE A 135 19.92 8.79 -16.09
N VAL A 136 20.15 7.65 -15.46
CA VAL A 136 19.09 6.71 -15.04
C VAL A 136 18.83 6.92 -13.57
N LEU A 137 17.67 7.47 -13.24
CA LEU A 137 17.24 7.72 -11.87
C LEU A 137 16.29 6.62 -11.43
N TRP A 138 16.71 5.81 -10.46
CA TRP A 138 15.87 4.79 -9.84
C TRP A 138 15.09 5.36 -8.67
N VAL A 139 13.77 5.12 -8.68
CA VAL A 139 12.84 5.63 -7.67
C VAL A 139 11.80 4.58 -7.31
N THR A 140 11.20 4.69 -6.13
CA THR A 140 10.01 3.90 -5.77
C THR A 140 8.75 4.53 -6.36
N SER A 141 7.67 3.75 -6.40
CA SER A 141 6.32 4.22 -6.76
C SER A 141 5.90 5.42 -5.90
N THR A 142 6.23 5.40 -4.61
CA THR A 142 5.93 6.51 -3.67
C THR A 142 6.71 7.78 -4.02
N VAL A 143 8.01 7.68 -4.34
CA VAL A 143 8.79 8.84 -4.81
C VAL A 143 8.19 9.36 -6.12
N GLU A 144 7.81 8.47 -7.04
CA GLU A 144 7.31 8.83 -8.37
C GLU A 144 5.99 9.61 -8.31
N VAL A 145 5.06 9.21 -7.44
CA VAL A 145 3.82 9.95 -7.19
C VAL A 145 4.12 11.34 -6.61
N ASN A 146 5.09 11.44 -5.70
CA ASN A 146 5.48 12.73 -5.13
C ASN A 146 6.19 13.65 -6.14
N LEU A 147 7.05 13.09 -7.01
CA LEU A 147 7.68 13.79 -8.13
C LEU A 147 6.64 14.43 -9.05
N ARG A 148 5.55 13.72 -9.35
CA ARG A 148 4.45 14.23 -10.19
C ARG A 148 3.75 15.42 -9.57
N LYS A 149 3.44 15.32 -8.27
CA LYS A 149 2.66 16.34 -7.55
C LYS A 149 3.46 17.63 -7.35
N LYS A 150 4.74 17.51 -7.00
CA LYS A 150 5.56 18.67 -6.57
C LYS A 150 6.34 19.35 -7.69
N SER A 151 6.70 18.63 -8.76
CA SER A 151 7.52 19.17 -9.85
C SER A 151 6.92 18.84 -11.23
N PRO A 152 5.73 19.35 -11.57
CA PRO A 152 5.06 19.05 -12.85
C PRO A 152 5.89 19.52 -14.07
N ASP A 153 6.67 20.59 -13.96
CA ASP A 153 7.54 21.05 -15.07
C ASP A 153 8.70 20.08 -15.37
N PHE A 154 9.18 19.36 -14.36
CA PHE A 154 10.18 18.29 -14.53
C PHE A 154 9.62 17.15 -15.41
N TRP A 155 8.28 16.99 -15.45
CA TRP A 155 7.62 15.98 -16.28
C TRP A 155 7.69 16.29 -17.79
N SER A 156 8.03 17.50 -18.21
CA SER A 156 8.07 17.89 -19.63
C SER A 156 9.34 17.46 -20.41
N TRP A 157 10.41 17.01 -19.72
CA TRP A 157 11.76 16.86 -20.31
C TRP A 157 12.29 15.42 -20.44
N ARG A 158 11.50 14.40 -20.12
CA ARG A 158 11.98 13.02 -20.16
C ARG A 158 11.57 12.30 -21.43
N LYS A 159 12.48 11.43 -21.88
CA LYS A 159 12.27 10.54 -23.03
C LYS A 159 11.60 9.21 -22.67
N GLY A 160 11.44 8.89 -21.38
CA GLY A 160 10.73 7.69 -20.93
C GLY A 160 10.61 7.61 -19.41
N VAL A 161 9.56 6.93 -18.95
CA VAL A 161 9.41 6.40 -17.59
C VAL A 161 9.23 4.90 -17.75
N PHE A 162 10.14 4.12 -17.19
CA PHE A 162 10.12 2.66 -17.28
C PHE A 162 9.62 2.10 -15.95
N ARG A 163 8.62 1.23 -16.01
CA ARG A 163 7.99 0.69 -14.80
C ARG A 163 8.25 -0.79 -14.70
N PHE A 164 9.15 -1.15 -13.80
CA PHE A 164 9.44 -2.54 -13.50
C PHE A 164 8.50 -3.01 -12.41
N ILE A 165 7.67 -3.99 -12.77
CA ILE A 165 6.69 -4.60 -11.88
C ILE A 165 7.38 -5.76 -11.19
N SER A 166 7.72 -5.58 -9.93
CA SER A 166 8.04 -6.71 -9.07
C SER A 166 6.75 -7.36 -8.59
N PRO A 167 6.72 -8.68 -8.35
CA PRO A 167 5.74 -9.26 -7.45
C PRO A 167 5.76 -8.46 -6.12
N PRO A 168 4.64 -8.31 -5.43
CA PRO A 168 4.61 -7.62 -4.13
C PRO A 168 5.71 -8.18 -3.21
N SER A 169 6.67 -7.35 -2.79
CA SER A 169 7.61 -7.74 -1.73
C SER A 169 6.91 -7.64 -0.39
N ASN A 170 6.84 -8.77 0.32
CA ASN A 170 6.25 -8.87 1.65
C ASN A 170 7.21 -8.31 2.70
N PHE A 171 7.32 -7.00 2.75
CA PHE A 171 8.17 -6.26 3.66
C PHE A 171 7.30 -5.48 4.64
N LEU A 172 7.46 -5.73 5.94
CA LEU A 172 6.77 -4.97 6.99
C LEU A 172 7.59 -3.72 7.38
N PRO A 173 6.95 -2.57 7.63
CA PRO A 173 7.64 -1.42 8.20
C PRO A 173 8.27 -1.79 9.55
N CYS A 174 9.58 -1.56 9.72
CA CYS A 174 10.30 -1.90 10.95
C CYS A 174 9.68 -1.28 12.22
N GLN A 175 8.93 -0.18 12.08
CA GLN A 175 8.21 0.46 13.18
C GLN A 175 7.22 -0.45 13.90
N GLU A 176 6.62 -1.43 13.20
CA GLU A 176 5.72 -2.42 13.81
C GLU A 176 6.45 -3.42 14.72
N PHE A 177 7.79 -3.54 14.61
CA PHE A 177 8.61 -4.48 15.38
C PHE A 177 9.64 -3.83 16.31
N LEU A 178 9.86 -2.51 16.22
CA LEU A 178 10.85 -1.80 17.04
C LEU A 178 10.75 -2.12 18.54
N PRO A 179 9.55 -2.17 19.17
CA PRO A 179 9.42 -2.54 20.58
C PRO A 179 9.82 -3.99 20.88
N ILE A 180 9.63 -4.89 19.92
CA ILE A 180 9.88 -6.33 20.05
C ILE A 180 11.38 -6.61 19.87
N LEU A 181 12.02 -5.99 18.88
CA LEU A 181 13.45 -6.17 18.56
C LEU A 181 14.38 -5.57 19.62
N GLN A 182 14.01 -4.43 20.21
CA GLN A 182 14.78 -3.79 21.28
C GLN A 182 14.87 -4.61 22.58
N SER A 183 14.05 -5.66 22.73
CA SER A 183 14.06 -6.54 23.90
C SER A 183 15.00 -7.75 23.76
N PHE A 184 15.75 -7.86 22.66
CA PHE A 184 16.76 -8.90 22.43
C PHE A 184 18.18 -8.37 22.70
N ASP A 185 18.72 -8.70 23.87
CA ASP A 185 20.07 -8.26 24.30
C ASP A 185 21.25 -8.96 23.59
N GLU A 186 21.03 -9.81 22.58
CA GLU A 186 22.13 -10.61 21.97
C GLU A 186 22.18 -10.64 20.44
N ILE A 187 21.36 -9.87 19.74
CA ILE A 187 21.65 -9.57 18.34
C ILE A 187 22.08 -8.10 18.31
N THR A 188 23.37 -7.84 18.13
CA THR A 188 23.83 -6.52 17.68
C THR A 188 23.27 -6.30 16.28
N ILE A 189 22.01 -5.90 16.21
CA ILE A 189 21.44 -5.46 14.95
C ILE A 189 21.84 -4.01 14.81
N ASP A 190 22.68 -3.76 13.81
CA ASP A 190 23.18 -2.44 13.46
C ASP A 190 22.00 -1.47 13.28
N LYS A 191 22.22 -0.19 13.58
CA LYS A 191 21.15 0.83 13.65
C LYS A 191 20.46 1.15 12.31
N ASP A 192 20.77 0.39 11.27
CA ASP A 192 20.18 0.43 9.95
C ASP A 192 19.64 -0.97 9.59
N ILE A 193 18.42 -1.30 10.05
CA ILE A 193 17.78 -2.59 9.73
C ILE A 193 16.75 -2.39 8.62
N PRO A 194 16.92 -3.01 7.44
CA PRO A 194 15.91 -3.01 6.38
C PRO A 194 14.70 -3.88 6.76
N PHE A 195 13.62 -3.71 6.02
CA PHE A 195 12.37 -4.46 6.14
C PHE A 195 12.55 -5.98 6.39
N ILE A 196 11.82 -6.56 7.34
CA ILE A 196 11.86 -8.01 7.66
C ILE A 196 11.03 -8.78 6.63
N SER A 197 11.58 -9.85 6.04
CA SER A 197 10.85 -10.75 5.14
C SER A 197 10.01 -11.79 5.90
N LYS A 198 9.03 -12.40 5.22
CA LYS A 198 8.20 -13.48 5.79
C LYS A 198 9.07 -14.68 6.22
N GLU A 199 10.07 -15.03 5.42
CA GLU A 199 11.02 -16.11 5.68
C GLU A 199 11.85 -15.82 6.94
N ASP A 200 12.37 -14.61 7.09
CA ASP A 200 13.14 -14.20 8.28
C ASP A 200 12.25 -14.20 9.54
N LEU A 201 10.98 -13.78 9.41
CA LEU A 201 10.03 -13.78 10.51
C LEU A 201 9.70 -15.20 10.99
N LEU A 202 9.56 -16.15 10.05
CA LEU A 202 9.37 -17.57 10.36
C LEU A 202 10.58 -18.14 11.11
N GLU A 203 11.79 -17.86 10.62
CA GLU A 203 13.04 -18.31 11.27
C GLU A 203 13.16 -17.73 12.70
N LEU A 204 12.85 -16.44 12.87
CA LEU A 204 12.87 -15.80 14.19
C LEU A 204 11.88 -16.45 15.16
N ILE A 205 10.66 -16.75 14.71
CA ILE A 205 9.65 -17.45 15.52
C ILE A 205 10.19 -18.82 15.95
N GLU A 206 10.71 -19.62 15.02
CA GLU A 206 11.25 -20.94 15.31
C GLU A 206 12.40 -20.88 16.33
N GLN A 207 13.33 -19.93 16.17
CA GLN A 207 14.43 -19.73 17.11
C GLN A 207 13.93 -19.37 18.52
N ILE A 208 12.89 -18.55 18.65
CA ILE A 208 12.32 -18.19 19.96
C ILE A 208 11.60 -19.38 20.58
N GLU A 209 10.80 -20.11 19.82
CA GLU A 209 10.12 -21.32 20.29
C GLU A 209 11.11 -22.34 20.85
N VAL A 210 12.22 -22.59 20.12
CA VAL A 210 13.26 -23.53 20.54
C VAL A 210 14.03 -23.05 21.77
N ASN A 211 14.43 -21.78 21.81
CA ASN A 211 15.35 -21.28 22.84
C ASN A 211 14.64 -20.82 24.12
N LYS A 212 13.43 -20.26 24.01
CA LYS A 212 12.69 -19.63 25.12
C LYS A 212 11.35 -20.31 25.41
N GLY A 213 10.88 -21.18 24.52
CA GLY A 213 9.63 -21.93 24.66
C GLY A 213 8.42 -21.20 24.08
N ASN A 214 7.37 -21.98 23.83
CA ASN A 214 6.18 -21.55 23.07
C ASN A 214 5.27 -20.54 23.82
N LYS A 215 5.65 -20.13 25.03
CA LYS A 215 4.91 -19.17 25.87
C LYS A 215 5.60 -17.81 26.00
N GLU A 216 6.70 -17.58 25.27
CA GLU A 216 7.37 -16.29 25.26
C GLU A 216 6.40 -15.20 24.77
N PRO A 217 6.14 -14.13 25.56
CA PRO A 217 5.13 -13.11 25.22
C PRO A 217 5.26 -12.48 23.84
N ARG A 218 6.50 -12.38 23.34
CA ARG A 218 6.80 -11.81 22.03
C ARG A 218 6.19 -12.63 20.89
N LEU A 219 6.03 -13.94 21.06
CA LEU A 219 5.44 -14.81 20.04
C LEU A 219 4.02 -14.38 19.70
N ALA A 220 3.26 -13.80 20.63
CA ALA A 220 1.89 -13.31 20.38
C ALA A 220 1.85 -12.28 19.25
N SER A 221 2.73 -11.27 19.33
CA SER A 221 2.83 -10.22 18.31
C SER A 221 3.44 -10.76 17.02
N LEU A 222 4.44 -11.64 17.09
CA LEU A 222 5.07 -12.23 15.90
C LEU A 222 4.07 -13.09 15.11
N TYR A 223 3.25 -13.89 15.78
CA TYR A 223 2.18 -14.68 15.16
C TYR A 223 1.12 -13.78 14.51
N ALA A 224 0.66 -12.72 15.20
CA ALA A 224 -0.29 -11.78 14.63
C ALA A 224 0.26 -11.09 13.38
N SER A 225 1.53 -10.67 13.40
CA SER A 225 2.19 -10.05 12.24
C SER A 225 2.35 -11.02 11.06
N LEU A 226 2.72 -12.27 11.34
CA LEU A 226 2.82 -13.30 10.31
C LEU A 226 1.44 -13.62 9.69
N ALA A 227 0.40 -13.70 10.52
CA ALA A 227 -0.98 -13.88 10.05
C ALA A 227 -1.45 -12.71 9.18
N LYS A 228 -1.11 -11.47 9.53
CA LYS A 228 -1.35 -10.29 8.68
C LYS A 228 -0.65 -10.38 7.34
N ILE A 229 0.59 -10.88 7.29
CA ILE A 229 1.30 -11.12 6.02
C ILE A 229 0.52 -12.11 5.15
N TYR A 230 0.14 -13.26 5.72
CA TYR A 230 -0.64 -14.27 4.99
C TYR A 230 -1.97 -13.68 4.47
N ASN A 231 -2.66 -12.87 5.28
CA ASN A 231 -3.90 -12.21 4.87
C ASN A 231 -3.67 -11.13 3.79
N HIS A 232 -2.62 -10.31 3.91
CA HIS A 232 -2.29 -9.27 2.93
C HIS A 232 -1.94 -9.87 1.56
N ARG A 233 -1.27 -11.03 1.55
CA ARG A 233 -0.97 -11.79 0.33
C ARG A 233 -2.23 -12.24 -0.41
N LEU A 234 -3.37 -12.41 0.27
CA LEU A 234 -4.66 -12.67 -0.40
C LEU A 234 -5.13 -11.50 -1.26
N SER A 235 -4.68 -10.28 -0.94
CA SER A 235 -5.09 -9.04 -1.63
C SER A 235 -4.17 -8.67 -2.80
N ASN A 236 -2.98 -9.29 -2.92
CA ASN A 236 -2.01 -9.01 -3.98
C ASN A 236 -1.75 -10.25 -4.86
N LEU A 237 -2.01 -10.13 -6.16
CA LEU A 237 -1.95 -11.16 -7.24
C LEU A 237 -0.64 -11.99 -7.32
N PRO A 238 -0.64 -13.16 -7.98
CA PRO A 238 -1.59 -14.27 -7.93
C PRO A 238 -1.07 -15.36 -6.99
N LEU A 239 -1.94 -15.91 -6.12
CA LEU A 239 -1.58 -17.02 -5.24
C LEU A 239 -1.73 -18.36 -5.97
N SER A 240 -0.73 -19.23 -5.89
CA SER A 240 -0.82 -20.61 -6.40
C SER A 240 -1.85 -21.45 -5.64
N ASP A 241 -2.11 -21.12 -4.36
CA ASP A 241 -3.12 -21.77 -3.53
C ASP A 241 -3.70 -20.79 -2.48
N TYR A 242 -4.77 -20.10 -2.87
CA TYR A 242 -5.48 -19.13 -2.01
C TYR A 242 -5.99 -19.76 -0.70
N ARG A 243 -6.42 -21.03 -0.73
CA ARG A 243 -6.93 -21.71 0.47
C ARG A 243 -5.81 -21.96 1.47
N GLN A 244 -4.66 -22.42 1.00
CA GLN A 244 -3.51 -22.69 1.85
C GLN A 244 -3.05 -21.43 2.61
N GLU A 245 -2.96 -20.29 1.93
CA GLU A 245 -2.54 -19.03 2.57
C GLU A 245 -3.56 -18.53 3.59
N GLN A 246 -4.86 -18.70 3.30
CA GLN A 246 -5.90 -18.42 4.29
C GLN A 246 -5.84 -19.37 5.50
N ASP A 247 -5.58 -20.67 5.29
CA ASP A 247 -5.45 -21.65 6.38
C ASP A 247 -4.26 -21.31 7.29
N LEU A 248 -3.13 -20.88 6.70
CA LEU A 248 -1.97 -20.39 7.45
C LEU A 248 -2.28 -19.10 8.21
N ALA A 249 -3.00 -18.15 7.61
CA ALA A 249 -3.43 -16.93 8.30
C ALA A 249 -4.29 -17.29 9.54
N ILE A 250 -5.24 -18.21 9.38
CA ILE A 250 -6.09 -18.69 10.47
C ILE A 250 -5.26 -19.37 11.56
N GLU A 251 -4.33 -20.24 11.19
CA GLU A 251 -3.45 -20.95 12.13
C GLU A 251 -2.66 -19.96 13.00
N TYR A 252 -2.01 -18.98 12.38
CA TYR A 252 -1.20 -18.00 13.10
C TYR A 252 -2.04 -17.02 13.91
N TYR A 253 -3.22 -16.59 13.43
CA TYR A 253 -4.13 -15.81 14.28
C TYR A 253 -4.61 -16.61 15.49
N GLN A 254 -4.89 -17.91 15.34
CA GLN A 254 -5.30 -18.74 16.48
C GLN A 254 -4.16 -18.85 17.51
N LYS A 255 -2.92 -19.10 17.07
CA LYS A 255 -1.75 -19.09 17.97
C LYS A 255 -1.57 -17.76 18.68
N ALA A 256 -1.76 -16.65 17.97
CA ALA A 256 -1.71 -15.31 18.56
C ALA A 256 -2.80 -15.14 19.63
N ILE A 257 -4.05 -15.48 19.31
CA ILE A 257 -5.22 -15.37 20.20
C ILE A 257 -5.02 -16.21 21.47
N ASP A 258 -4.58 -17.46 21.34
CA ASP A 258 -4.38 -18.36 22.47
C ASP A 258 -3.37 -17.77 23.47
N LEU A 259 -2.26 -17.25 22.94
CA LEU A 259 -1.20 -16.66 23.76
C LEU A 259 -1.58 -15.27 24.31
N GLN A 260 -2.26 -14.43 23.53
CA GLN A 260 -2.79 -13.13 23.99
C GLN A 260 -3.81 -13.31 25.11
N THR A 261 -4.64 -14.35 25.03
CA THR A 261 -5.60 -14.73 26.08
C THR A 261 -4.87 -15.16 27.34
N GLU A 262 -3.85 -16.02 27.24
CA GLU A 262 -3.06 -16.46 28.41
C GLU A 262 -2.33 -15.29 29.09
N LEU A 263 -1.87 -14.31 28.30
CA LEU A 263 -1.09 -13.16 28.76
C LEU A 263 -1.93 -11.93 29.13
N ASN A 264 -3.26 -11.99 28.95
CA ASN A 264 -4.19 -10.87 29.15
C ASN A 264 -3.85 -9.62 28.31
N LEU A 265 -3.51 -9.81 27.03
CA LEU A 265 -3.21 -8.74 26.08
C LEU A 265 -4.50 -8.30 25.35
N GLU A 266 -5.42 -7.64 26.06
CA GLU A 266 -6.79 -7.39 25.60
C GLU A 266 -6.90 -6.60 24.28
N LEU A 267 -6.08 -5.58 24.07
CA LEU A 267 -6.09 -4.78 22.83
C LEU A 267 -5.60 -5.60 21.62
N ASP A 268 -4.52 -6.36 21.78
CA ASP A 268 -3.97 -7.22 20.72
C ASP A 268 -4.92 -8.39 20.41
N LEU A 269 -5.59 -8.89 21.45
CA LEU A 269 -6.61 -9.93 21.34
C LEU A 269 -7.81 -9.45 20.50
N VAL A 270 -8.34 -8.26 20.78
CA VAL A 270 -9.41 -7.64 19.99
C VAL A 270 -9.02 -7.51 18.51
N ALA A 271 -7.80 -7.03 18.23
CA ALA A 271 -7.33 -6.88 16.85
C ALA A 271 -7.22 -8.23 16.11
N SER A 272 -6.72 -9.26 16.80
CA SER A 272 -6.54 -10.61 16.25
C SER A 272 -7.88 -11.32 16.05
N LEU A 273 -8.82 -11.20 17.00
CA LEU A 273 -10.19 -11.73 16.89
C LEU A 273 -10.93 -11.11 15.69
N ASN A 274 -10.87 -9.79 15.53
CA ASN A 274 -11.48 -9.11 14.38
C ASN A 274 -10.87 -9.59 13.05
N SER A 275 -9.55 -9.70 12.98
CA SER A 275 -8.86 -10.14 11.75
C SER A 275 -9.20 -11.60 11.39
N LEU A 276 -9.30 -12.48 12.40
CA LEU A 276 -9.73 -13.86 12.20
C LEU A 276 -11.20 -13.93 11.75
N ALA A 277 -12.06 -13.11 12.34
CA ALA A 277 -13.46 -12.99 11.94
C ALA A 277 -13.60 -12.50 10.48
N ASP A 278 -12.81 -11.51 10.05
CA ASP A 278 -12.77 -11.03 8.67
C ASP A 278 -12.42 -12.16 7.69
N ILE A 279 -11.48 -13.05 8.05
CA ILE A 279 -11.14 -14.21 7.22
C ILE A 279 -12.32 -15.18 7.12
N TYR A 280 -12.96 -15.53 8.24
CA TYR A 280 -14.13 -16.42 8.21
C TYR A 280 -15.31 -15.81 7.44
N TYR A 281 -15.52 -14.50 7.56
CA TYR A 281 -16.50 -13.76 6.76
C TYR A 281 -16.20 -13.89 5.27
N SER A 282 -14.94 -13.69 4.84
CA SER A 282 -14.54 -13.83 3.44
C SER A 282 -14.70 -15.26 2.89
N ARG A 283 -14.64 -16.27 3.76
CA ARG A 283 -14.90 -17.69 3.42
C ARG A 283 -16.40 -18.04 3.35
N GLY A 284 -17.28 -17.13 3.74
CA GLY A 284 -18.71 -17.40 3.91
C GLY A 284 -19.05 -18.22 5.16
N GLU A 285 -18.10 -18.41 6.07
CA GLU A 285 -18.32 -19.08 7.36
C GLU A 285 -18.88 -18.09 8.39
N TYR A 286 -20.05 -17.51 8.08
CA TYR A 286 -20.65 -16.38 8.81
C TYR A 286 -20.88 -16.65 10.29
N GLN A 287 -21.23 -17.88 10.66
CA GLN A 287 -21.45 -18.25 12.07
C GLN A 287 -20.17 -18.10 12.91
N LYS A 288 -19.02 -18.52 12.38
CA LYS A 288 -17.73 -18.34 13.05
C LYS A 288 -17.34 -16.88 13.11
N ALA A 289 -17.56 -16.12 12.03
CA ALA A 289 -17.30 -14.69 12.03
C ALA A 289 -18.10 -13.97 13.14
N ILE A 290 -19.39 -14.31 13.31
CA ILE A 290 -20.24 -13.79 14.39
C ILE A 290 -19.65 -14.12 15.76
N GLU A 291 -19.23 -15.36 16.00
CA GLU A 291 -18.63 -15.78 17.28
C GLU A 291 -17.41 -14.94 17.65
N PHE A 292 -16.48 -14.74 16.70
CA PHE A 292 -15.26 -13.96 16.95
C PHE A 292 -15.53 -12.44 17.07
N TYR A 293 -16.43 -11.86 16.26
CA TYR A 293 -16.82 -10.45 16.43
C TYR A 293 -17.56 -10.21 17.76
N GLN A 294 -18.36 -11.18 18.23
CA GLN A 294 -19.02 -11.09 19.54
C GLN A 294 -18.01 -11.15 20.70
N GLN A 295 -16.97 -11.98 20.58
CA GLN A 295 -15.87 -11.99 21.55
C GLN A 295 -15.12 -10.65 21.56
N SER A 296 -14.77 -10.11 20.38
CA SER A 296 -14.19 -8.77 20.24
C SER A 296 -15.08 -7.71 20.92
N LEU A 297 -16.38 -7.72 20.61
CA LEU A 297 -17.35 -6.79 21.18
C LEU A 297 -17.38 -6.86 22.72
N ALA A 298 -17.38 -8.07 23.28
CA ALA A 298 -17.38 -8.28 24.73
C ALA A 298 -16.14 -7.66 25.39
N ILE A 299 -14.96 -7.89 24.82
CA ILE A 299 -13.70 -7.35 25.35
C ILE A 299 -13.67 -5.83 25.21
N THR A 300 -14.06 -5.26 24.05
CA THR A 300 -14.07 -3.80 23.85
C THR A 300 -14.97 -3.08 24.85
N ARG A 301 -16.09 -3.70 25.25
CA ARG A 301 -16.97 -3.17 26.29
C ARG A 301 -16.34 -3.26 27.69
N GLU A 302 -15.65 -4.36 27.99
CA GLU A 302 -14.99 -4.58 29.27
C GLU A 302 -13.88 -3.55 29.51
N ILE A 303 -13.07 -3.26 28.49
CA ILE A 303 -11.96 -2.30 28.57
C ILE A 303 -12.39 -0.85 28.35
N GLY A 304 -13.66 -0.60 28.02
CA GLY A 304 -14.20 0.73 27.75
C GLY A 304 -13.75 1.35 26.41
N ASP A 305 -13.28 0.53 25.46
CA ASP A 305 -12.95 0.98 24.11
C ASP A 305 -14.22 1.17 23.27
N ARG A 306 -14.78 2.38 23.34
CA ARG A 306 -15.97 2.75 22.56
C ARG A 306 -15.72 2.68 21.06
N GLY A 307 -14.53 3.04 20.58
CA GLY A 307 -14.19 2.95 19.15
C GLY A 307 -14.19 1.50 18.65
N GLY A 308 -13.58 0.60 19.42
CA GLY A 308 -13.61 -0.84 19.16
C GLY A 308 -15.01 -1.45 19.23
N GLU A 309 -15.87 -0.95 20.12
CA GLU A 309 -17.27 -1.36 20.22
C GLU A 309 -18.05 -0.99 18.95
N GLY A 310 -17.93 0.27 18.49
CA GLY A 310 -18.54 0.75 17.24
C GLY A 310 -18.12 -0.11 16.04
N LYS A 311 -16.80 -0.33 15.89
CA LYS A 311 -16.24 -1.19 14.83
C LYS A 311 -16.81 -2.62 14.87
N SER A 312 -16.92 -3.21 16.07
CA SER A 312 -17.44 -4.57 16.23
C SER A 312 -18.92 -4.68 15.83
N TYR A 313 -19.75 -3.69 16.19
CA TYR A 313 -21.14 -3.64 15.70
C TYR A 313 -21.22 -3.48 14.20
N ASN A 314 -20.42 -2.58 13.60
CA ASN A 314 -20.43 -2.43 12.15
C ASN A 314 -20.09 -3.74 11.44
N ASN A 315 -19.10 -4.47 11.95
CA ASN A 315 -18.70 -5.76 11.41
C ASN A 315 -19.81 -6.81 11.55
N LEU A 316 -20.46 -6.91 12.72
CA LEU A 316 -21.63 -7.77 12.91
C LEU A 316 -22.76 -7.42 11.93
N GLY A 317 -23.01 -6.12 11.72
CA GLY A 317 -24.00 -5.64 10.75
C GLY A 317 -23.73 -6.16 9.35
N ASN A 318 -22.48 -6.09 8.88
CA ASN A 318 -22.07 -6.62 7.57
C ASN A 318 -22.30 -8.14 7.46
N VAL A 319 -22.05 -8.91 8.53
CA VAL A 319 -22.30 -10.36 8.53
C VAL A 319 -23.80 -10.65 8.41
N TYR A 320 -24.64 -9.95 9.18
CA TYR A 320 -26.10 -10.15 9.10
C TYR A 320 -26.70 -9.68 7.78
N ASP A 321 -26.15 -8.64 7.15
CA ASP A 321 -26.54 -8.23 5.79
C ASP A 321 -26.24 -9.34 4.78
N SER A 322 -25.04 -9.93 4.85
CA SER A 322 -24.65 -11.06 4.00
C SER A 322 -25.50 -12.31 4.21
N LEU A 323 -26.02 -12.52 5.42
CA LEU A 323 -26.98 -13.59 5.75
C LEU A 323 -28.41 -13.30 5.28
N GLY A 324 -28.70 -12.08 4.79
CA GLY A 324 -30.06 -11.64 4.46
C GLY A 324 -30.92 -11.31 5.68
N GLU A 325 -30.33 -11.26 6.87
CA GLU A 325 -31.02 -10.86 8.12
C GLU A 325 -31.02 -9.34 8.27
N TYR A 326 -31.60 -8.65 7.28
CA TYR A 326 -31.50 -7.19 7.11
C TYR A 326 -31.94 -6.38 8.34
N GLN A 327 -32.95 -6.83 9.08
CA GLN A 327 -33.41 -6.11 10.28
C GLN A 327 -32.34 -6.09 11.38
N LYS A 328 -31.61 -7.21 11.58
CA LYS A 328 -30.49 -7.25 12.53
C LYS A 328 -29.32 -6.43 12.03
N ALA A 329 -29.04 -6.46 10.72
CA ALA A 329 -27.99 -5.63 10.12
C ALA A 329 -28.25 -4.14 10.39
N ILE A 330 -29.49 -3.67 10.20
CA ILE A 330 -29.90 -2.29 10.51
C ILE A 330 -29.66 -1.97 12.00
N GLU A 331 -30.09 -2.84 12.92
CA GLU A 331 -29.91 -2.63 14.36
C GLU A 331 -28.43 -2.46 14.72
N PHE A 332 -27.56 -3.32 14.20
CA PHE A 332 -26.12 -3.26 14.44
C PHE A 332 -25.46 -2.02 13.82
N HIS A 333 -25.79 -1.67 12.58
CA HIS A 333 -25.26 -0.44 11.97
C HIS A 333 -25.75 0.84 12.67
N GLN A 334 -26.97 0.84 13.20
CA GLN A 334 -27.47 1.94 14.02
C GLN A 334 -26.74 2.06 15.36
N GLN A 335 -26.38 0.93 15.99
CA GLN A 335 -25.55 0.92 17.20
C GLN A 335 -24.14 1.47 16.92
N SER A 336 -23.51 1.06 15.81
CA SER A 336 -22.24 1.64 15.37
C SER A 336 -22.36 3.15 15.17
N LEU A 337 -23.35 3.59 14.38
CA LEU A 337 -23.59 5.02 14.11
C LEU A 337 -23.79 5.85 15.38
N ALA A 338 -24.50 5.31 16.37
CA ALA A 338 -24.72 5.98 17.64
C ALA A 338 -23.40 6.18 18.41
N ILE A 339 -22.53 5.18 18.39
CA ILE A 339 -21.21 5.25 19.03
C ILE A 339 -20.27 6.18 18.27
N ASP A 340 -20.22 6.08 16.95
CA ASP A 340 -19.37 6.92 16.11
C ASP A 340 -19.69 8.41 16.34
N ARG A 341 -20.99 8.75 16.46
CA ARG A 341 -21.44 10.10 16.86
C ARG A 341 -21.05 10.48 18.29
N GLU A 342 -21.15 9.56 19.24
CA GLU A 342 -20.80 9.80 20.64
C GLU A 342 -19.33 10.17 20.80
N ILE A 343 -18.44 9.47 20.08
CA ILE A 343 -16.99 9.69 20.14
C ILE A 343 -16.49 10.75 19.14
N GLY A 344 -17.36 11.24 18.25
CA GLY A 344 -17.03 12.20 17.20
C GLY A 344 -16.24 11.62 16.02
N ASP A 345 -16.31 10.31 15.80
CA ASP A 345 -15.69 9.64 14.65
C ASP A 345 -16.54 9.86 13.39
N ARG A 346 -16.28 10.98 12.70
CA ARG A 346 -16.92 11.29 11.42
C ARG A 346 -16.66 10.21 10.36
N GLY A 347 -15.49 9.56 10.36
CA GLY A 347 -15.21 8.47 9.42
C GLY A 347 -16.10 7.25 9.66
N GLY A 348 -16.23 6.84 10.93
CA GLY A 348 -17.15 5.81 11.38
C GLY A 348 -18.61 6.11 11.01
N GLU A 349 -19.07 7.35 11.24
CA GLU A 349 -20.42 7.79 10.85
C GLU A 349 -20.67 7.60 9.35
N GLY A 350 -19.75 8.06 8.51
CA GLY A 350 -19.85 7.92 7.05
C GLY A 350 -19.97 6.46 6.62
N LYS A 351 -19.11 5.59 7.19
CA LYS A 351 -19.15 4.15 6.94
C LYS A 351 -20.48 3.52 7.37
N SER A 352 -20.96 3.85 8.56
CA SER A 352 -22.23 3.34 9.10
C SER A 352 -23.42 3.74 8.23
N TYR A 353 -23.48 4.98 7.73
CA TYR A 353 -24.50 5.39 6.76
C TYR A 353 -24.38 4.66 5.43
N GLY A 354 -23.15 4.50 4.90
CA GLY A 354 -22.92 3.74 3.68
C GLY A 354 -23.47 2.31 3.77
N ASN A 355 -23.22 1.65 4.91
CA ASN A 355 -23.70 0.28 5.15
C ASN A 355 -25.22 0.23 5.34
N LEU A 356 -25.83 1.18 6.07
CA LEU A 356 -27.29 1.31 6.13
C LEU A 356 -27.91 1.46 4.73
N GLY A 357 -27.29 2.28 3.87
CA GLY A 357 -27.73 2.45 2.49
C GLY A 357 -27.70 1.13 1.70
N ASN A 358 -26.64 0.33 1.86
CA ASN A 358 -26.53 -0.99 1.23
C ASN A 358 -27.64 -1.94 1.72
N VAL A 359 -27.93 -1.98 3.02
CA VAL A 359 -28.99 -2.85 3.58
C VAL A 359 -30.37 -2.42 3.04
N TYR A 360 -30.66 -1.13 2.99
CA TYR A 360 -31.93 -0.64 2.41
C TYR A 360 -32.03 -0.88 0.91
N TYR A 361 -30.90 -0.84 0.19
CA TYR A 361 -30.85 -1.24 -1.21
C TYR A 361 -31.20 -2.73 -1.37
N SER A 362 -30.63 -3.62 -0.56
CA SER A 362 -30.93 -5.05 -0.54
C SER A 362 -32.41 -5.35 -0.21
N LEU A 363 -33.04 -4.51 0.61
CA LEU A 363 -34.49 -4.56 0.90
C LEU A 363 -35.38 -4.03 -0.25
N GLY A 364 -34.82 -3.41 -1.29
CA GLY A 364 -35.56 -2.74 -2.35
C GLY A 364 -36.13 -1.38 -1.95
N GLU A 365 -35.76 -0.85 -0.78
CA GLU A 365 -36.17 0.46 -0.29
C GLU A 365 -35.25 1.56 -0.85
N TYR A 366 -35.23 1.69 -2.17
CA TYR A 366 -34.28 2.53 -2.91
C TYR A 366 -34.24 4.00 -2.47
N GLN A 367 -35.39 4.57 -2.08
CA GLN A 367 -35.43 5.97 -1.63
C GLN A 367 -34.65 6.17 -0.32
N LYS A 368 -34.75 5.23 0.64
CA LYS A 368 -33.96 5.29 1.88
C LYS A 368 -32.49 5.01 1.60
N ALA A 369 -32.19 4.09 0.68
CA ALA A 369 -30.81 3.83 0.27
C ALA A 369 -30.13 5.10 -0.27
N ILE A 370 -30.83 5.88 -1.11
CA ILE A 370 -30.35 7.17 -1.61
C ILE A 370 -30.08 8.14 -0.46
N GLU A 371 -31.01 8.30 0.49
CA GLU A 371 -30.86 9.19 1.64
C GLU A 371 -29.59 8.87 2.45
N PHE A 372 -29.39 7.59 2.77
CA PHE A 372 -28.22 7.14 3.53
C PHE A 372 -26.91 7.24 2.74
N HIS A 373 -26.89 6.90 1.45
CA HIS A 373 -25.69 7.09 0.64
C HIS A 373 -25.35 8.57 0.42
N GLN A 374 -26.34 9.47 0.37
CA GLN A 374 -26.10 10.92 0.34
C GLN A 374 -25.50 11.43 1.66
N GLN A 375 -25.95 10.90 2.81
CA GLN A 375 -25.35 11.21 4.11
C GLN A 375 -23.90 10.73 4.19
N SER A 376 -23.63 9.49 3.76
CA SER A 376 -22.26 8.95 3.60
C SER A 376 -21.40 9.88 2.72
N LEU A 377 -21.90 10.23 1.53
CA LEU A 377 -21.20 11.11 0.59
C LEU A 377 -20.88 12.49 1.18
N ALA A 378 -21.82 13.08 1.91
CA ALA A 378 -21.62 14.38 2.55
C ALA A 378 -20.47 14.32 3.58
N ILE A 379 -20.42 13.24 4.36
CA ILE A 379 -19.40 13.04 5.38
C ILE A 379 -18.04 12.74 4.75
N THR A 380 -17.96 11.83 3.78
CA THR A 380 -16.69 11.49 3.13
C THR A 380 -16.07 12.72 2.46
N ARG A 381 -16.90 13.64 1.94
CA ARG A 381 -16.45 14.94 1.44
C ARG A 381 -15.96 15.89 2.53
N GLU A 382 -16.69 15.98 3.63
CA GLU A 382 -16.34 16.82 4.78
C GLU A 382 -14.95 16.46 5.32
N ILE A 383 -14.65 15.17 5.44
CA ILE A 383 -13.36 14.69 5.97
C ILE A 383 -12.26 14.53 4.91
N GLY A 384 -12.57 14.78 3.63
CA GLY A 384 -11.62 14.63 2.53
C GLY A 384 -11.29 13.17 2.16
N ASP A 385 -12.12 12.20 2.55
CA ASP A 385 -12.00 10.80 2.15
C ASP A 385 -12.46 10.61 0.70
N ARG A 386 -11.51 10.75 -0.22
CA ARG A 386 -11.75 10.54 -1.66
C ARG A 386 -12.17 9.11 -1.97
N GLY A 387 -11.63 8.11 -1.27
CA GLY A 387 -12.02 6.70 -1.48
C GLY A 387 -13.49 6.47 -1.12
N GLY A 388 -13.91 6.94 0.05
CA GLY A 388 -15.30 6.91 0.50
C GLY A 388 -16.25 7.72 -0.40
N GLU A 389 -15.79 8.84 -0.95
CA GLU A 389 -16.56 9.62 -1.92
C GLU A 389 -16.82 8.82 -3.21
N GLY A 390 -15.78 8.18 -3.76
CA GLY A 390 -15.88 7.32 -4.94
C GLY A 390 -16.86 6.15 -4.72
N ASN A 391 -16.78 5.50 -3.56
CA ASN A 391 -17.69 4.41 -3.19
C ASN A 391 -19.14 4.88 -3.03
N SER A 392 -19.36 6.00 -2.35
CA SER A 392 -20.71 6.56 -2.17
C SER A 392 -21.35 6.92 -3.50
N TYR A 393 -20.57 7.45 -4.44
CA TYR A 393 -21.03 7.71 -5.80
C TYR A 393 -21.36 6.46 -6.59
N ASN A 394 -20.52 5.43 -6.51
CA ASN A 394 -20.82 4.15 -7.15
C ASN A 394 -22.14 3.57 -6.64
N ASN A 395 -22.33 3.58 -5.31
CA ASN A 395 -23.55 3.04 -4.70
C ASN A 395 -24.79 3.84 -5.12
N LEU A 396 -24.73 5.17 -5.15
CA LEU A 396 -25.80 6.00 -5.69
C LEU A 396 -26.13 5.64 -7.14
N GLY A 397 -25.11 5.45 -7.99
CA GLY A 397 -25.29 5.01 -9.36
C GLY A 397 -26.06 3.69 -9.46
N THR A 398 -25.67 2.70 -8.66
CA THR A 398 -26.33 1.38 -8.59
C THR A 398 -27.79 1.48 -8.16
N VAL A 399 -28.11 2.35 -7.18
CA VAL A 399 -29.49 2.56 -6.74
C VAL A 399 -30.33 3.22 -7.85
N TYR A 400 -29.81 4.26 -8.51
CA TYR A 400 -30.50 4.91 -9.62
C TYR A 400 -30.68 4.00 -10.84
N TYR A 401 -29.71 3.11 -11.10
CA TYR A 401 -29.83 2.07 -12.12
C TYR A 401 -31.03 1.16 -11.83
N SER A 402 -31.16 0.71 -10.58
CA SER A 402 -32.25 -0.17 -10.13
C SER A 402 -33.63 0.51 -10.18
N LEU A 403 -33.66 1.84 -10.06
CA LEU A 403 -34.86 2.65 -10.27
C LEU A 403 -35.21 2.89 -11.76
N GLY A 404 -34.35 2.47 -12.69
CA GLY A 404 -34.51 2.74 -14.13
C GLY A 404 -34.10 4.17 -14.54
N GLU A 405 -33.51 4.95 -13.64
CA GLU A 405 -33.01 6.30 -13.91
C GLU A 405 -31.58 6.26 -14.49
N TYR A 406 -31.43 5.60 -15.62
CA TYR A 406 -30.12 5.28 -16.21
C TYR A 406 -29.22 6.49 -16.46
N GLN A 407 -29.78 7.63 -16.83
CA GLN A 407 -29.00 8.85 -17.06
C GLN A 407 -28.31 9.33 -15.78
N LYS A 408 -29.03 9.32 -14.64
CA LYS A 408 -28.44 9.66 -13.34
C LYS A 408 -27.43 8.61 -12.90
N ALA A 409 -27.72 7.32 -13.14
CA ALA A 409 -26.78 6.25 -12.83
C ALA A 409 -25.43 6.46 -13.52
N ILE A 410 -25.45 6.77 -14.82
CA ILE A 410 -24.25 7.06 -15.62
C ILE A 410 -23.48 8.25 -15.03
N GLU A 411 -24.17 9.34 -14.69
CA GLU A 411 -23.54 10.53 -14.09
C GLU A 411 -22.79 10.18 -12.78
N PHE A 412 -23.41 9.39 -11.91
CA PHE A 412 -22.80 8.97 -10.65
C PHE A 412 -21.64 7.97 -10.85
N HIS A 413 -21.77 6.99 -11.75
CA HIS A 413 -20.67 6.07 -12.06
C HIS A 413 -19.48 6.80 -12.73
N GLN A 414 -19.73 7.83 -13.54
CA GLN A 414 -18.67 8.68 -14.08
C GLN A 414 -17.95 9.49 -12.99
N GLN A 415 -18.68 10.01 -12.01
CA GLN A 415 -18.09 10.68 -10.85
C GLN A 415 -17.23 9.71 -10.03
N SER A 416 -17.71 8.50 -9.78
CA SER A 416 -16.94 7.44 -9.13
C SER A 416 -15.64 7.13 -9.91
N LEU A 417 -15.74 6.91 -11.23
CA LEU A 417 -14.59 6.64 -12.09
C LEU A 417 -13.55 7.77 -12.09
N ALA A 418 -13.99 9.02 -12.06
CA ALA A 418 -13.08 10.16 -12.00
C ALA A 418 -12.26 10.15 -10.71
N ILE A 419 -12.90 9.81 -9.59
CA ILE A 419 -12.26 9.73 -8.27
C ILE A 419 -11.33 8.52 -8.17
N THR A 420 -11.77 7.34 -8.60
CA THR A 420 -10.95 6.12 -8.53
C THR A 420 -9.67 6.27 -9.36
N ARG A 421 -9.74 6.92 -10.53
CA ARG A 421 -8.56 7.32 -11.31
C ARG A 421 -7.66 8.33 -10.62
N GLU A 422 -8.23 9.32 -9.93
CA GLU A 422 -7.47 10.33 -9.19
C GLU A 422 -6.63 9.70 -8.07
N ILE A 423 -7.20 8.73 -7.35
CA ILE A 423 -6.53 8.05 -6.23
C ILE A 423 -5.72 6.82 -6.66
N GLY A 424 -5.80 6.42 -7.93
CA GLY A 424 -5.11 5.25 -8.47
C GLY A 424 -5.71 3.90 -8.07
N ASP A 425 -6.99 3.88 -7.68
CA ASP A 425 -7.73 2.66 -7.33
C ASP A 425 -8.17 1.91 -8.59
N ARG A 426 -7.30 1.01 -9.06
CA ARG A 426 -7.53 0.15 -10.23
C ARG A 426 -8.76 -0.76 -10.07
N GLY A 427 -9.06 -1.21 -8.84
CA GLY A 427 -10.22 -2.05 -8.56
C GLY A 427 -11.52 -1.27 -8.69
N GLY A 428 -11.56 -0.07 -8.09
CA GLY A 428 -12.67 0.86 -8.22
C GLY A 428 -12.89 1.35 -9.66
N GLU A 429 -11.81 1.53 -10.44
CA GLU A 429 -11.90 1.79 -11.88
C GLU A 429 -12.62 0.65 -12.61
N GLY A 430 -12.19 -0.60 -12.37
CA GLY A 430 -12.81 -1.79 -12.98
C GLY A 430 -14.30 -1.90 -12.67
N ASN A 431 -14.68 -1.70 -11.40
CA ASN A 431 -16.09 -1.70 -10.98
C ASN A 431 -16.89 -0.60 -11.68
N SER A 432 -16.33 0.61 -11.77
CA SER A 432 -16.99 1.74 -12.42
C SER A 432 -17.20 1.49 -13.92
N TYR A 433 -16.23 0.88 -14.61
CA TYR A 433 -16.40 0.50 -16.02
C TYR A 433 -17.46 -0.57 -16.20
N ASN A 434 -17.49 -1.59 -15.34
CA ASN A 434 -18.49 -2.64 -15.41
C ASN A 434 -19.92 -2.09 -15.21
N ASN A 435 -20.08 -1.06 -14.38
CA ASN A 435 -21.37 -0.42 -14.17
C ASN A 435 -21.77 0.57 -15.28
N LEU A 436 -20.82 0.96 -16.15
CA LEU A 436 -21.05 1.88 -17.28
C LEU A 436 -21.27 1.16 -18.63
N GLY A 437 -20.77 -0.07 -18.78
CA GLY A 437 -20.90 -0.90 -19.99
C GLY A 437 -22.10 -1.84 -19.92
#